data_AF-A0A7C2RTU5-F1
#
_entry.id   AF-A0A7C2RTU5-F1
#
_cell.length_a   1.000
_cell.length_b   1.000
_cell.length_c   1.000
_cell.angle_alpha   90.00
_cell.angle_beta   90.00
_cell.angle_gamma   90.00
#
_symmetry.space_group_name_H-M   'P 1'
#
loop_
_entity.id
_entity.type
_entity.pdbx_description
1 polymer ?
#
loop_
_entity_poly.entity_id
_entity_poly.type
_entity_poly.pdbx_seq_one_letter_code
_entity_poly.pdbx_strand_id
1 'polypeptide(L)'
;MWRCIDTKKLEFEPVDVLHRNWLDYSKNHDINKESETLIPLLNDSSAVMRTQTQILDAIYNATITVLESTPDLDTEEKTRALYLQYNLCECDACQKDYATHINKKGQIRISQKFFQNTLQSPPPAGIMEVMFTVFHQILHGVFPELDEEAITKKTHQVWNSGMNELIKEKIKN
;
A
#
# COMPACT_ATOMS: atom_id res chain seq x y z
N MET A 1 -19.38 -13.44 12.22
CA MET A 1 -18.89 -12.08 11.94
C MET A 1 -17.59 -11.89 12.71
N TRP A 2 -16.44 -12.09 12.06
CA TRP A 2 -15.13 -12.02 12.72
C TRP A 2 -14.82 -10.56 13.03
N ARG A 3 -14.81 -10.18 14.31
CA ARG A 3 -14.48 -8.82 14.72
C ARG A 3 -12.96 -8.67 14.71
N CYS A 4 -12.45 -7.61 14.07
CA CYS A 4 -11.05 -7.20 14.14
C CYS A 4 -10.53 -7.16 15.61
N ILE A 5 -11.45 -6.91 16.55
CA ILE A 5 -11.30 -6.80 18.01
C ILE A 5 -10.66 -8.03 18.69
N ASP A 6 -10.76 -9.24 18.12
CA ASP A 6 -10.20 -10.45 18.76
C ASP A 6 -8.68 -10.63 18.53
N THR A 7 -8.03 -9.69 17.86
CA THR A 7 -6.59 -9.74 17.58
C THR A 7 -5.80 -8.90 18.60
N LYS A 8 -4.94 -9.56 19.39
CA LYS A 8 -4.32 -9.02 20.62
C LYS A 8 -3.25 -7.91 20.45
N LYS A 9 -3.11 -7.30 19.26
CA LYS A 9 -2.31 -6.07 18.98
C LYS A 9 -2.71 -5.67 17.56
N LEU A 10 -3.40 -4.54 17.45
CA LEU A 10 -3.87 -3.92 16.21
C LEU A 10 -3.16 -2.59 16.12
N GLU A 11 -2.26 -2.44 15.16
CA GLU A 11 -1.86 -1.10 14.69
C GLU A 11 -2.94 -0.74 13.68
N PHE A 12 -3.96 -0.02 14.19
CA PHE A 12 -5.00 0.55 13.36
C PHE A 12 -4.53 1.92 12.91
N GLU A 13 -4.48 2.12 11.60
CA GLU A 13 -4.07 3.41 11.05
C GLU A 13 -5.29 4.27 10.69
N PRO A 14 -5.46 5.44 11.34
CA PRO A 14 -6.56 6.34 11.02
C PRO A 14 -6.48 6.83 9.57
N VAL A 15 -7.65 6.98 8.93
CA VAL A 15 -7.74 7.46 7.54
C VAL A 15 -6.99 8.79 7.39
N ASP A 16 -7.21 9.73 8.31
CA ASP A 16 -6.62 11.07 8.23
C ASP A 16 -5.08 11.06 8.37
N VAL A 17 -4.52 10.10 9.11
CA VAL A 17 -3.06 9.96 9.26
C VAL A 17 -2.47 9.49 7.94
N LEU A 18 -3.01 8.39 7.39
CA LEU A 18 -2.52 7.82 6.13
C LEU A 18 -2.69 8.77 4.94
N HIS A 19 -3.81 9.49 4.89
CA HIS A 19 -4.03 10.51 3.87
C HIS A 19 -3.00 11.64 3.98
N ARG A 20 -2.69 12.12 5.19
CA ARG A 20 -1.62 13.13 5.39
C ARG A 20 -0.25 12.61 4.96
N ASN A 21 0.09 11.36 5.31
CA ASN A 21 1.35 10.75 4.90
C ASN A 21 1.46 10.72 3.37
N TRP A 22 0.38 10.32 2.68
CA TRP A 22 0.30 10.37 1.22
C TRP A 22 0.45 11.80 0.66
N LEU A 23 -0.24 12.79 1.24
CA LEU A 23 -0.11 14.19 0.81
C LEU A 23 1.32 14.73 1.01
N ASP A 24 1.97 14.37 2.12
CA ASP A 24 3.33 14.77 2.43
C ASP A 24 4.36 14.14 1.49
N TYR A 25 4.12 12.90 1.05
CA TYR A 25 4.90 12.27 0.00
C TYR A 25 4.64 12.95 -1.35
N SER A 26 3.38 12.97 -1.80
CA SER A 26 2.98 13.38 -3.15
C SER A 26 3.25 14.85 -3.48
N LYS A 27 3.28 15.74 -2.49
CA LYS A 27 3.64 17.16 -2.72
C LYS A 27 5.10 17.36 -3.15
N ASN A 28 5.96 16.39 -2.89
CA ASN A 28 7.40 16.48 -3.11
C ASN A 28 7.91 15.58 -4.24
N HIS A 29 7.04 14.78 -4.85
CA HIS A 29 7.41 13.77 -5.84
C HIS A 29 6.52 13.86 -7.09
N ASP A 30 7.06 13.48 -8.25
CA ASP A 30 6.32 13.50 -9.51
C ASP A 30 5.42 12.26 -9.63
N ILE A 31 4.24 12.33 -9.02
CA ILE A 31 3.26 11.24 -9.00
C ILE A 31 2.80 10.84 -10.41
N ASN A 32 2.79 11.76 -11.36
CA ASN A 32 2.42 11.44 -12.74
C ASN A 32 3.46 10.49 -13.35
N LYS A 33 4.75 10.83 -13.24
CA LYS A 33 5.85 9.99 -13.72
C LYS A 33 5.89 8.62 -13.02
N GLU A 34 5.69 8.61 -11.71
CA GLU A 34 5.58 7.37 -10.93
C GLU A 34 4.42 6.50 -11.44
N SER A 35 3.23 7.10 -11.60
CA SER A 35 2.05 6.38 -12.07
C SER A 35 2.24 5.80 -13.48
N GLU A 36 2.88 6.53 -14.41
CA GLU A 36 3.17 6.05 -15.76
C GLU A 36 4.07 4.81 -15.76
N THR A 37 4.92 4.68 -14.76
CA THR A 37 5.79 3.52 -14.57
C THR A 37 5.00 2.30 -14.12
N LEU A 38 3.94 2.53 -13.33
CA LEU A 38 3.11 1.50 -12.73
C LEU A 38 1.87 1.13 -13.57
N ILE A 39 1.47 1.95 -14.54
CA ILE A 39 0.33 1.69 -15.44
C ILE A 39 0.34 0.25 -15.99
N PRO A 40 1.45 -0.32 -16.49
CA PRO A 40 1.46 -1.69 -17.02
C PRO A 40 1.13 -2.77 -15.97
N LEU A 41 1.42 -2.51 -14.69
CA LEU A 41 1.13 -3.41 -13.57
C LEU A 41 -0.30 -3.21 -13.05
N LEU A 42 -0.79 -1.96 -13.12
CA LEU A 42 -2.08 -1.56 -12.62
C LEU A 42 -3.21 -1.79 -13.63
N ASN A 43 -2.92 -1.84 -14.93
CA ASN A 43 -3.91 -2.09 -15.98
C ASN A 43 -3.77 -3.51 -16.53
N ASP A 44 -4.80 -4.33 -16.29
CA ASP A 44 -5.02 -5.54 -17.08
C ASP A 44 -5.69 -5.13 -18.40
N SER A 45 -4.97 -5.26 -19.51
CA SER A 45 -5.46 -4.93 -20.85
C SER A 45 -6.60 -5.84 -21.33
N SER A 46 -6.93 -6.91 -20.59
CA SER A 46 -7.96 -7.88 -20.96
C SER A 46 -9.31 -7.70 -20.25
N ALA A 47 -9.42 -6.84 -19.22
CA ALA A 47 -10.61 -6.76 -18.37
C ALA A 47 -11.49 -5.53 -18.63
N VAL A 48 -12.66 -5.74 -19.27
CA VAL A 48 -13.66 -4.67 -19.56
C VAL A 48 -14.37 -4.16 -18.28
N MET A 49 -14.46 -4.98 -17.22
CA MET A 49 -14.90 -4.56 -15.88
C MET A 49 -14.13 -5.35 -14.81
N ARG A 50 -13.46 -4.65 -13.88
CA ARG A 50 -12.70 -5.28 -12.79
C ARG A 50 -13.51 -5.25 -11.50
N THR A 51 -13.54 -6.38 -10.79
CA THR A 51 -14.08 -6.45 -9.43
C THR A 51 -13.16 -5.74 -8.43
N GLN A 52 -13.68 -5.39 -7.26
CA GLN A 52 -12.86 -4.74 -6.21
C GLN A 52 -11.68 -5.60 -5.77
N THR A 53 -11.85 -6.91 -5.71
CA THR A 53 -10.77 -7.86 -5.43
C THR A 53 -9.71 -7.81 -6.52
N GLN A 54 -10.09 -7.85 -7.81
CA GLN A 54 -9.11 -7.77 -8.90
C GLN A 54 -8.35 -6.44 -8.93
N ILE A 55 -8.97 -5.33 -8.52
CA ILE A 55 -8.29 -4.04 -8.38
C ILE A 55 -7.30 -4.10 -7.22
N LEU A 56 -7.73 -4.63 -6.06
CA LEU A 56 -6.86 -4.81 -4.90
C LEU A 56 -5.67 -5.72 -5.20
N ASP A 57 -5.87 -6.83 -5.90
CA ASP A 57 -4.82 -7.78 -6.26
C ASP A 57 -3.75 -7.10 -7.12
N ALA A 58 -4.14 -6.29 -8.12
CA ALA A 58 -3.16 -5.56 -8.93
C ALA A 58 -2.46 -4.45 -8.16
N ILE A 59 -3.17 -3.74 -7.27
CA ILE A 59 -2.55 -2.76 -6.39
C ILE A 59 -1.51 -3.44 -5.52
N TYR A 60 -1.83 -4.58 -4.91
CA TYR A 60 -0.90 -5.33 -4.07
C TYR A 60 0.29 -5.85 -4.88
N ASN A 61 0.05 -6.45 -6.04
CA ASN A 61 1.13 -6.94 -6.91
C ASN A 61 2.06 -5.81 -7.37
N ALA A 62 1.52 -4.66 -7.78
CA ALA A 62 2.32 -3.49 -8.13
C ALA A 62 3.10 -2.96 -6.91
N THR A 63 2.49 -2.97 -5.73
CA THR A 63 3.15 -2.61 -4.47
C THR A 63 4.35 -3.52 -4.18
N ILE A 64 4.19 -4.84 -4.37
CA ILE A 64 5.28 -5.80 -4.20
C ILE A 64 6.39 -5.56 -5.23
N THR A 65 6.07 -5.24 -6.48
CA THR A 65 7.08 -4.89 -7.49
C THR A 65 7.91 -3.67 -7.08
N VAL A 66 7.29 -2.62 -6.52
CA VAL A 66 8.02 -1.46 -5.96
C VAL A 66 8.91 -1.87 -4.79
N LEU A 67 8.43 -2.79 -3.96
CA LEU A 67 9.20 -3.30 -2.82
C LEU A 67 10.38 -4.18 -3.27
N GLU A 68 10.21 -5.00 -4.30
CA GLU A 68 11.26 -5.87 -4.83
C GLU A 68 12.36 -5.07 -5.53
N SER A 69 12.01 -3.97 -6.18
CA SER A 69 12.98 -3.09 -6.86
C SER A 69 13.82 -2.23 -5.89
N THR A 70 13.42 -2.14 -4.62
CA THR A 70 14.10 -1.24 -3.68
C THR A 70 15.49 -1.79 -3.27
N PRO A 71 16.58 -1.01 -3.40
CA PRO A 71 17.91 -1.41 -2.95
C PRO A 71 18.07 -1.29 -1.43
N ASP A 72 17.21 -0.52 -0.76
CA ASP A 72 17.28 -0.23 0.67
C ASP A 72 16.72 -1.36 1.56
N LEU A 73 16.18 -2.43 0.94
CA LEU A 73 15.74 -3.63 1.63
C LEU A 73 16.59 -4.83 1.26
N ASP A 74 16.96 -5.63 2.24
CA ASP A 74 17.67 -6.88 2.03
C ASP A 74 16.72 -8.02 1.59
N THR A 75 17.30 -9.18 1.25
CA THR A 75 16.54 -10.34 0.79
C THR A 75 15.57 -10.87 1.84
N GLU A 76 15.94 -10.83 3.13
CA GLU A 76 15.08 -11.32 4.21
C GLU A 76 13.86 -10.41 4.38
N GLU A 77 14.07 -9.09 4.39
CA GLU A 77 13.03 -8.08 4.50
C GLU A 77 12.04 -8.16 3.33
N LYS A 78 12.53 -8.32 2.09
CA LYS A 78 11.69 -8.56 0.91
C LYS A 78 10.91 -9.86 1.02
N THR A 79 11.56 -10.92 1.49
CA THR A 79 10.92 -12.23 1.66
C THR A 79 9.81 -12.18 2.72
N ARG A 80 10.00 -11.44 3.82
CA ARG A 80 8.96 -11.24 4.85
C ARG A 80 7.71 -10.58 4.28
N ALA A 81 7.86 -9.58 3.42
CA ALA A 81 6.72 -8.91 2.76
C ALA A 81 5.86 -9.90 1.94
N LEU A 82 6.47 -10.90 1.30
CA LEU A 82 5.76 -11.91 0.50
C LEU A 82 4.90 -12.87 1.33
N TYR A 83 5.16 -13.00 2.63
CA TYR A 83 4.37 -13.84 3.53
C TYR A 83 3.16 -13.11 4.12
N LEU A 84 3.02 -11.80 3.90
CA LEU A 84 1.86 -11.05 4.34
C LEU A 84 0.64 -11.40 3.48
N GLN A 85 -0.51 -11.49 4.14
CA GLN A 85 -1.79 -11.68 3.48
C GLN A 85 -2.52 -10.36 3.41
N TYR A 86 -3.39 -10.17 2.41
CA TYR A 86 -4.19 -8.96 2.27
C TYR A 86 -5.64 -9.28 1.90
N ASN A 87 -6.57 -8.43 2.36
CA ASN A 87 -7.97 -8.48 1.94
C ASN A 87 -8.71 -7.18 2.31
N LEU A 88 -9.86 -6.96 1.66
CA LEU A 88 -10.82 -5.93 2.09
C LEU A 88 -11.48 -6.30 3.43
N CYS A 89 -11.77 -5.30 4.24
CA CYS A 89 -12.30 -5.43 5.59
C CYS A 89 -13.53 -4.54 5.77
N GLU A 90 -14.60 -5.13 6.31
CA GLU A 90 -15.88 -4.47 6.57
C GLU A 90 -16.18 -4.32 8.07
N CYS A 91 -15.20 -4.52 8.96
CA CYS A 91 -15.47 -4.40 10.40
C CYS A 91 -15.74 -2.95 10.81
N ASP A 92 -16.61 -2.74 11.81
CA ASP A 92 -17.08 -1.42 12.25
C ASP A 92 -15.97 -0.40 12.47
N ALA A 93 -14.84 -0.82 13.05
CA ALA A 93 -13.68 0.04 13.27
C ALA A 93 -13.13 0.59 11.93
N CYS A 94 -12.86 -0.30 10.97
CA CYS A 94 -12.40 0.07 9.63
C CYS A 94 -13.44 0.90 8.87
N GLN A 95 -14.73 0.69 9.08
CA GLN A 95 -15.76 1.47 8.38
C GLN A 95 -15.98 2.87 8.98
N LYS A 96 -15.49 3.13 10.19
CA LYS A 96 -15.63 4.42 10.87
C LYS A 96 -14.38 5.28 10.69
N ASP A 97 -13.27 4.86 11.31
CA ASP A 97 -12.15 5.77 11.60
C ASP A 97 -10.83 5.32 10.96
N TYR A 98 -10.71 4.06 10.55
CA TYR A 98 -9.43 3.46 10.14
C TYR A 98 -9.40 3.04 8.67
N ALA A 99 -8.34 3.40 7.96
CA ALA A 99 -8.13 3.02 6.56
C ALA A 99 -7.57 1.60 6.45
N THR A 100 -6.63 1.22 7.32
CA THR A 100 -6.01 -0.11 7.32
C THR A 100 -5.67 -0.57 8.74
N HIS A 101 -5.38 -1.86 8.87
CA HIS A 101 -4.63 -2.39 10.01
C HIS A 101 -3.90 -3.68 9.62
N ILE A 102 -2.82 -3.98 10.32
CA ILE A 102 -2.18 -5.30 10.30
C ILE A 102 -2.46 -6.04 11.60
N ASN A 103 -2.77 -7.33 11.50
CA ASN A 103 -2.93 -8.17 12.68
C ASN A 103 -1.68 -9.02 12.97
N LYS A 104 -1.62 -9.62 14.17
CA LYS A 104 -0.51 -10.51 14.60
C LYS A 104 -0.22 -11.71 13.71
N LYS A 105 -1.12 -12.03 12.76
CA LYS A 105 -0.92 -13.11 11.78
C LYS A 105 -0.34 -12.59 10.45
N GLY A 106 0.09 -11.32 10.39
CA GLY A 106 0.60 -10.72 9.16
C GLY A 106 -0.48 -10.46 8.11
N GLN A 107 -1.74 -10.26 8.53
CA GLN A 107 -2.83 -9.96 7.60
C GLN A 107 -3.09 -8.46 7.55
N ILE A 108 -2.81 -7.84 6.42
CA ILE A 108 -3.14 -6.46 6.07
C ILE A 108 -4.62 -6.40 5.71
N ARG A 109 -5.37 -5.61 6.45
CA ARG A 109 -6.82 -5.47 6.31
C ARG A 109 -7.11 -4.05 5.87
N ILE A 110 -7.63 -3.89 4.65
CA ILE A 110 -7.90 -2.58 4.06
C ILE A 110 -9.40 -2.30 4.19
N SER A 111 -9.75 -1.17 4.78
CA SER A 111 -11.15 -0.75 4.91
C SER A 111 -11.80 -0.66 3.54
N GLN A 112 -12.91 -1.38 3.37
CA GLN A 112 -13.67 -1.35 2.13
C GLN A 112 -14.20 0.05 1.79
N LYS A 113 -14.70 0.79 2.79
CA LYS A 113 -15.14 2.18 2.62
C LYS A 113 -13.98 3.10 2.23
N PHE A 114 -12.83 3.00 2.89
CA PHE A 114 -11.64 3.77 2.48
C PHE A 114 -11.27 3.45 1.03
N PHE A 115 -11.09 2.17 0.71
CA PHE A 115 -10.75 1.71 -0.64
C PHE A 115 -11.70 2.25 -1.70
N GLN A 116 -13.01 2.11 -1.48
CA GLN A 116 -14.03 2.59 -2.42
C GLN A 116 -14.05 4.10 -2.57
N ASN A 117 -13.97 4.84 -1.45
CA ASN A 117 -13.98 6.30 -1.48
C ASN A 117 -12.73 6.86 -2.15
N THR A 118 -11.56 6.33 -1.82
CA THR A 118 -10.29 6.80 -2.38
C THR A 118 -10.21 6.53 -3.88
N LEU A 119 -10.74 5.40 -4.35
CA LEU A 119 -10.82 5.08 -5.79
C LEU A 119 -11.80 5.94 -6.59
N GLN A 120 -12.69 6.69 -5.94
CA GLN A 120 -13.54 7.68 -6.64
C GLN A 120 -12.76 8.95 -7.03
N SER A 121 -11.59 9.17 -6.45
CA SER A 121 -10.69 10.26 -6.86
C SER A 121 -10.21 10.04 -8.29
N PRO A 122 -10.01 11.12 -9.08
CA PRO A 122 -9.50 11.00 -10.44
C PRO A 122 -8.18 10.20 -10.48
N PRO A 123 -8.04 9.22 -11.40
CA PRO A 123 -6.78 8.53 -11.58
C PRO A 123 -5.69 9.50 -12.06
N PRO A 124 -4.43 9.31 -11.66
CA PRO A 124 -3.91 8.17 -10.90
C PRO A 124 -3.99 8.33 -9.37
N ALA A 125 -4.38 9.49 -8.86
CA ALA A 125 -4.16 9.88 -7.46
C ALA A 125 -4.76 8.89 -6.44
N GLY A 126 -6.02 8.48 -6.63
CA GLY A 126 -6.69 7.55 -5.72
C GLY A 126 -6.04 6.16 -5.68
N ILE A 127 -5.64 5.64 -6.84
CA ILE A 127 -4.97 4.33 -6.92
C ILE A 127 -3.60 4.40 -6.24
N MET A 128 -2.84 5.47 -6.50
CA MET A 128 -1.53 5.68 -5.92
C MET A 128 -1.60 5.83 -4.39
N GLU A 129 -2.60 6.53 -3.86
CA GLU A 129 -2.80 6.67 -2.42
C GLU A 129 -3.09 5.32 -1.75
N VAL A 130 -3.97 4.50 -2.34
CA VAL A 130 -4.25 3.16 -1.83
C VAL A 130 -2.97 2.31 -1.88
N MET A 131 -2.22 2.35 -2.98
CA MET A 131 -0.99 1.59 -3.14
C MET A 131 0.08 2.00 -2.11
N PHE A 132 0.27 3.30 -1.90
CA PHE A 132 1.18 3.85 -0.89
C PHE A 132 0.76 3.43 0.53
N THR A 133 -0.55 3.43 0.80
CA THR A 133 -1.11 2.98 2.09
C THR A 133 -0.87 1.48 2.32
N VAL A 134 -1.04 0.64 1.28
CA VAL A 134 -0.73 -0.79 1.35
C VAL A 134 0.77 -1.00 1.59
N PHE A 135 1.62 -0.26 0.89
CA PHE A 135 3.07 -0.32 1.04
C PHE A 135 3.52 0.00 2.48
N HIS A 136 2.97 1.07 3.05
CA HIS A 136 3.20 1.46 4.43
C HIS A 136 2.84 0.33 5.41
N GLN A 137 1.70 -0.33 5.23
CA GLN A 137 1.29 -1.47 6.06
C GLN A 137 2.14 -2.73 5.86
N ILE A 138 2.67 -2.94 4.65
CA ILE A 138 3.66 -3.99 4.43
C ILE A 138 4.90 -3.71 5.28
N LEU A 139 5.39 -2.47 5.32
CA LEU A 139 6.55 -2.11 6.12
C LEU A 139 6.30 -2.25 7.63
N HIS A 140 5.10 -1.96 8.14
CA HIS A 140 4.73 -2.34 9.52
C HIS A 140 4.88 -3.84 9.76
N GLY A 141 4.46 -4.66 8.80
CA GLY A 141 4.60 -6.12 8.89
C GLY A 141 6.04 -6.61 8.82
N VAL A 142 6.90 -5.94 8.04
CA VAL A 142 8.32 -6.30 7.90
C VAL A 142 9.15 -5.82 9.11
N PHE A 143 8.79 -4.67 9.68
CA PHE A 143 9.50 -3.98 10.77
C PHE A 143 8.60 -3.71 11.99
N PRO A 144 8.08 -4.76 12.64
CA PRO A 144 7.13 -4.62 13.76
C PRO A 144 7.73 -3.96 15.02
N GLU A 145 9.05 -3.76 15.05
CA GLU A 145 9.79 -3.09 16.13
C GLU A 145 9.86 -1.57 15.97
N LEU A 146 9.60 -1.03 14.78
CA LEU A 146 9.63 0.41 14.53
C LEU A 146 8.35 1.07 15.02
N ASP A 147 8.47 2.31 15.49
CA ASP A 147 7.32 3.15 15.78
C ASP A 147 6.75 3.81 14.51
N GLU A 148 5.61 4.47 14.67
CA GLU A 148 4.86 5.07 13.56
C GLU A 148 5.66 6.12 12.78
N GLU A 149 6.44 6.95 13.49
CA GLU A 149 7.26 7.99 12.86
C GLU A 149 8.38 7.35 12.03
N ALA A 150 9.04 6.34 12.59
CA ALA A 150 10.09 5.60 11.91
C ALA A 150 9.54 4.83 10.70
N ILE A 151 8.37 4.19 10.81
CA ILE A 151 7.74 3.49 9.67
C ILE A 151 7.32 4.48 8.59
N THR A 152 6.72 5.62 8.95
CA THR A 152 6.35 6.65 7.97
C THR A 152 7.57 7.14 7.20
N LYS A 153 8.68 7.45 7.90
CA LYS A 153 9.94 7.85 7.25
C LYS A 153 10.49 6.74 6.35
N LYS A 154 10.49 5.49 6.83
CA LYS A 154 10.97 4.34 6.06
C LYS A 154 10.10 4.10 4.82
N THR A 155 8.79 4.29 4.92
CA THR A 155 7.84 4.22 3.80
C THR A 155 8.25 5.19 2.70
N HIS A 156 8.47 6.47 3.04
CA HIS A 156 8.85 7.48 2.06
C HIS A 156 10.19 7.12 1.39
N GLN A 157 11.18 6.72 2.18
CA GLN A 157 12.50 6.37 1.66
C GLN A 157 12.43 5.17 0.71
N VAL A 158 11.86 4.05 1.17
CA VAL A 158 11.87 2.78 0.43
C VAL A 158 11.00 2.88 -0.82
N TRP A 159 9.84 3.55 -0.74
CA TRP A 159 8.99 3.81 -1.90
C TRP A 159 9.73 4.62 -2.96
N ASN A 160 10.30 5.78 -2.58
CA ASN A 160 11.02 6.64 -3.53
C ASN A 160 12.21 5.90 -4.15
N SER A 161 12.96 5.15 -3.36
CA SER A 161 14.09 4.35 -3.83
C SER A 161 13.66 3.28 -4.84
N GLY A 162 12.61 2.50 -4.52
CA GLY A 162 12.06 1.47 -5.40
C GLY A 162 11.48 2.05 -6.70
N MET A 163 10.74 3.16 -6.61
CA MET A 163 10.20 3.86 -7.79
C MET A 163 11.31 4.40 -8.69
N ASN A 164 12.38 4.96 -8.11
CA ASN A 164 13.51 5.45 -8.89
C ASN A 164 14.22 4.32 -9.65
N GLU A 165 14.36 3.13 -9.07
CA GLU A 165 14.92 1.99 -9.78
C GLU A 165 13.99 1.51 -10.90
N LEU A 166 12.68 1.39 -10.66
CA LEU A 166 11.72 1.01 -11.73
C LEU A 166 11.71 2.01 -12.89
N ILE A 167 11.77 3.31 -12.59
CA ILE A 167 11.86 4.37 -13.61
C ILE A 167 13.15 4.22 -14.42
N LYS A 168 14.30 3.93 -13.77
CA LYS A 168 15.58 3.71 -14.46
C LYS A 168 15.53 2.48 -15.36
N GLU A 169 14.91 1.39 -14.91
CA GLU A 169 14.73 0.17 -15.70
C GLU A 169 13.87 0.42 -16.93
N LYS A 170 12.77 1.18 -16.78
CA LYS A 170 11.91 1.58 -17.91
C LYS A 170 12.63 2.44 -18.94
N ILE A 171 13.59 3.27 -18.56
CA ILE A 171 14.39 4.09 -19.49
C ILE A 171 15.44 3.24 -20.26
N LYS A 172 15.88 2.13 -19.67
CA LYS A 172 16.88 1.23 -20.29
C LYS A 172 16.27 0.26 -21.32
N ASN A 173 14.96 0.05 -21.27
CA ASN A 173 14.20 -0.83 -22.16
C ASN A 173 13.42 -0.03 -23.20
#